data_AF-E4XBB9-F1
#
_entry.id   AF-E4XBB9-F1
#
_cell.length_a   1.000
_cell.length_b   1.000
_cell.length_c   1.000
_cell.angle_alpha   90.00
_cell.angle_beta   90.00
_cell.angle_gamma   90.00
#
_symmetry.space_group_name_H-M   'P 1'
#
loop_
_entity.id
_entity.type
_entity.pdbx_description
1 polymer ?
#
loop_
_entity_poly.entity_id
_entity_poly.type
_entity_poly.pdbx_seq_one_letter_code
_entity_poly.pdbx_strand_id
1 'polypeptide(L)'
;MVVHLSLIRAVANQKNIEFVFFFDGTADISRYYDWNAVNTRINDNVSRIWNHIQRKGTPPPRAWFIHPPTLQQSLKGALRLYGFETYTSSVNHRNEMLEHLLTHPHSAFVTSDKFYIFNPKLPNSIKLLSASQFRLDCESTSIRCSRIDLAELSNQLQLSSAQKNAFLALSGNHILPRHEIMTIVEPEYLQKHQNWTASQMYIRGLLNFVKKHEDTSICNSIIAKIAEFWIHSDHKSKAEKFRSAFDFFSCANLQLKKSKKEALKTPSVHVKERSAEKIRQVSDIFQSKPEWSAKLRPANQNILKIAQELHTSGQLHPWIFPLLSNGEVFFTGALEDIVQRKYLVRSLEVTKPLRQILYGILFSISSSIQKEYRKKRKPDPILLREWHPNNRVPKLVRALPIQTWKTPDLKILWLSRRPADFNRRVRTLISTFLSDTPFFAELQPNLVIPLIVLRYLNQQPGSLLRVMDINVFLSVILSPNLRNVAFTSKLDPNLTQRGVALSSMFIRCCEHASFANDICGQPLPPEYTYPWNYFDGKLFQYKLALASRSDTSSLLNLCFEDHRIIPLLESLRAAILEGTPSTLISIPK
;
A
#
# COMPACT_ATOMS: atom_id res chain seq x y z
N MET A 1 4.42 -12.58 -11.81
CA MET A 1 3.55 -12.97 -10.68
C MET A 1 2.72 -14.21 -11.04
N VAL A 2 1.73 -14.10 -11.94
CA VAL A 2 0.82 -15.19 -12.40
C VAL A 2 1.51 -16.57 -12.48
N VAL A 3 2.56 -16.71 -13.31
CA VAL A 3 3.33 -17.96 -13.50
C VAL A 3 3.88 -18.58 -12.19
N HIS A 4 4.26 -17.76 -11.21
CA HIS A 4 4.74 -18.26 -9.91
C HIS A 4 3.59 -18.75 -9.03
N LEU A 5 2.40 -18.13 -9.12
CA LEU A 5 1.24 -18.55 -8.35
C LEU A 5 0.62 -19.84 -8.89
N SER A 6 0.55 -20.00 -10.22
CA SER A 6 0.20 -21.29 -10.84
C SER A 6 1.18 -22.40 -10.46
N LEU A 7 2.48 -22.08 -10.39
CA LEU A 7 3.49 -23.05 -9.95
C LEU A 7 3.34 -23.40 -8.46
N ILE A 8 3.16 -22.43 -7.55
CA ILE A 8 2.88 -22.72 -6.13
C ILE A 8 1.63 -23.59 -6.00
N ARG A 9 0.58 -23.34 -6.80
CA ARG A 9 -0.65 -24.16 -6.77
C ARG A 9 -0.41 -25.57 -7.29
N ALA A 10 0.42 -25.75 -8.32
CA ALA A 10 0.83 -27.08 -8.79
C ALA A 10 1.59 -27.86 -7.72
N VAL A 11 2.58 -27.24 -7.04
CA VAL A 11 3.34 -27.88 -5.96
C VAL A 11 2.47 -28.15 -4.73
N ALA A 12 1.57 -27.22 -4.39
CA ALA A 12 0.58 -27.38 -3.32
C ALA A 12 -0.26 -28.64 -3.54
N ASN A 13 -0.86 -28.78 -4.72
CA ASN A 13 -1.65 -29.96 -5.10
C ASN A 13 -0.78 -31.24 -5.10
N GLN A 14 0.40 -31.21 -5.72
CA GLN A 14 1.29 -32.38 -5.86
C GLN A 14 1.81 -32.90 -4.50
N LYS A 15 1.98 -32.02 -3.51
CA LYS A 15 2.50 -32.35 -2.18
C LYS A 15 1.41 -32.41 -1.09
N ASN A 16 0.14 -32.21 -1.46
CA ASN A 16 -0.99 -32.07 -0.55
C ASN A 16 -0.73 -31.04 0.57
N ILE A 17 -0.24 -29.86 0.19
CA ILE A 17 0.07 -28.74 1.10
C ILE A 17 -0.95 -27.63 0.89
N GLU A 18 -1.70 -27.31 1.94
CA GLU A 18 -2.53 -26.12 2.00
C GLU A 18 -1.69 -24.88 2.34
N PHE A 19 -2.00 -23.74 1.70
CA PHE A 19 -1.32 -22.47 1.92
C PHE A 19 -2.31 -21.37 2.27
N VAL A 20 -2.23 -20.90 3.52
CA VAL A 20 -2.98 -19.75 4.04
C VAL A 20 -2.08 -18.52 4.05
N PHE A 21 -2.54 -17.43 3.44
CA PHE A 21 -1.77 -16.18 3.34
C PHE A 21 -2.36 -15.08 4.22
N PHE A 22 -1.70 -14.75 5.33
CA PHE A 22 -2.13 -13.68 6.24
C PHE A 22 -1.41 -12.36 5.93
N PHE A 23 -2.17 -11.33 5.57
CA PHE A 23 -1.65 -10.01 5.23
C PHE A 23 -1.81 -8.99 6.35
N ASP A 24 -0.92 -8.00 6.37
CA ASP A 24 -1.18 -6.76 7.11
C ASP A 24 -2.21 -5.91 6.35
N GLY A 25 -3.19 -5.38 7.08
CA GLY A 25 -4.17 -4.40 6.64
C GLY A 25 -4.37 -3.26 7.63
N THR A 26 -3.47 -3.10 8.61
CA THR A 26 -3.64 -2.17 9.72
C THR A 26 -3.01 -0.80 9.44
N ALA A 27 -3.81 0.26 9.57
CA ALA A 27 -3.34 1.64 9.61
C ALA A 27 -3.03 2.05 11.06
N ASP A 28 -2.07 1.36 11.67
CA ASP A 28 -1.70 1.55 13.08
C ASP A 28 -0.61 2.63 13.22
N ILE A 29 -1.00 3.78 13.78
CA ILE A 29 -0.11 4.90 14.09
C ILE A 29 1.02 4.52 15.07
N SER A 30 0.84 3.50 15.92
CA SER A 30 1.90 2.99 16.81
C SER A 30 3.10 2.45 16.03
N ARG A 31 2.89 2.08 14.76
CA ARG A 31 3.89 1.54 13.84
C ARG A 31 4.38 2.57 12.82
N TYR A 32 4.12 3.86 13.03
CA TYR A 32 4.65 4.95 12.21
C TYR A 32 6.18 4.85 12.01
N TYR A 33 6.94 4.48 13.04
CA TYR A 33 8.40 4.32 12.94
C TYR A 33 8.83 3.14 12.04
N ASP A 34 8.14 1.98 12.10
CA ASP A 34 8.36 0.86 11.16
C ASP A 34 8.16 1.34 9.72
N TRP A 35 6.99 1.96 9.45
CA TRP A 35 6.58 2.44 8.12
C TRP A 35 7.52 3.53 7.58
N ASN A 36 7.94 4.48 8.43
CA ASN A 36 8.88 5.55 8.05
C ASN A 36 10.28 4.99 7.74
N ALA A 37 10.76 3.99 8.48
CA ALA A 37 12.03 3.33 8.20
C ALA A 37 12.00 2.55 6.87
N VAL A 38 10.88 1.86 6.57
CA VAL A 38 10.66 1.20 5.27
C VAL A 38 10.65 2.23 4.14
N ASN A 39 9.90 3.32 4.27
CA ASN A 39 9.85 4.39 3.26
C ASN A 39 11.20 5.08 3.04
N THR A 40 12.00 5.29 4.09
CA THR A 40 13.37 5.84 3.96
C THR A 40 14.25 4.91 3.11
N ARG A 41 14.21 3.59 3.36
CA ARG A 41 14.94 2.61 2.57
C ARG A 41 14.44 2.52 1.11
N ILE A 42 13.14 2.68 0.90
CA ILE A 42 12.55 2.79 -0.45
C ILE A 42 13.14 4.02 -1.15
N ASN A 43 13.11 5.20 -0.50
CA ASN A 43 13.63 6.44 -1.07
C ASN A 43 15.12 6.36 -1.49
N ASP A 44 15.96 5.74 -0.67
CA ASP A 44 17.37 5.45 -1.01
C ASP A 44 17.48 4.59 -2.29
N ASN A 45 16.65 3.54 -2.38
CA ASN A 45 16.63 2.64 -3.53
C ASN A 45 16.07 3.32 -4.80
N VAL A 46 15.02 4.14 -4.70
CA VAL A 46 14.51 4.93 -5.84
C VAL A 46 15.62 5.82 -6.39
N SER A 47 16.37 6.48 -5.51
CA SER A 47 17.49 7.37 -5.88
C SER A 47 18.62 6.61 -6.57
N ARG A 48 18.95 5.39 -6.11
CA ARG A 48 19.92 4.49 -6.78
C ARG A 48 19.42 4.02 -8.15
N ILE A 49 18.14 3.65 -8.25
CA ILE A 49 17.50 3.19 -9.49
C ILE A 49 17.51 4.31 -10.55
N TRP A 50 17.09 5.52 -10.21
CA TRP A 50 17.08 6.65 -11.14
C TRP A 50 18.48 6.96 -11.70
N ASN A 51 19.51 6.95 -10.84
CA ASN A 51 20.91 7.13 -11.23
C ASN A 51 21.44 5.99 -12.10
N HIS A 52 21.04 4.74 -11.85
CA HIS A 52 21.43 3.58 -12.66
C HIS A 52 20.79 3.64 -14.06
N ILE A 53 19.49 3.92 -14.14
CA ILE A 53 18.79 4.08 -15.42
C ILE A 53 19.43 5.20 -16.23
N GLN A 54 19.75 6.35 -15.61
CA GLN A 54 20.39 7.48 -16.29
C GLN A 54 21.76 7.15 -16.88
N ARG A 55 22.55 6.32 -16.19
CA ARG A 55 23.95 6.01 -16.56
C ARG A 55 24.09 4.78 -17.43
N LYS A 56 23.09 3.88 -17.45
CA LYS A 56 23.23 2.55 -18.08
C LYS A 56 22.05 2.08 -18.93
N GLY A 57 20.86 2.70 -18.86
CA GLY A 57 19.67 2.26 -19.60
C GLY A 57 19.17 0.83 -19.29
N THR A 58 19.73 0.16 -18.29
CA THR A 58 19.51 -1.27 -18.01
C THR A 58 18.68 -1.48 -16.73
N PRO A 59 18.04 -2.66 -16.56
CA PRO A 59 17.39 -3.02 -15.31
C PRO A 59 18.33 -2.92 -14.09
N PRO A 60 17.87 -2.35 -12.96
CA PRO A 60 18.69 -2.20 -11.76
C PRO A 60 18.89 -3.55 -11.03
N PRO A 61 19.95 -3.69 -10.21
CA PRO A 61 20.18 -4.87 -9.37
C PRO A 61 18.99 -5.24 -8.48
N ARG A 62 18.69 -6.55 -8.36
CA ARG A 62 17.58 -7.09 -7.55
C ARG A 62 17.60 -6.63 -6.08
N ALA A 63 18.79 -6.34 -5.53
CA ALA A 63 18.96 -5.83 -4.17
C ALA A 63 18.32 -4.44 -3.91
N TRP A 64 18.01 -3.68 -4.97
CA TRP A 64 17.31 -2.39 -4.87
C TRP A 64 15.81 -2.49 -5.17
N PHE A 65 15.26 -3.70 -5.36
CA PHE A 65 13.86 -3.89 -5.75
C PHE A 65 12.88 -3.12 -4.86
N ILE A 66 11.94 -2.45 -5.51
CA ILE A 66 10.78 -1.79 -4.93
C ILE A 66 9.57 -2.40 -5.64
N HIS A 67 8.55 -2.79 -4.89
CA HIS A 67 7.33 -3.31 -5.50
C HIS A 67 6.55 -2.18 -6.19
N PRO A 68 5.82 -2.47 -7.28
CA PRO A 68 4.85 -1.50 -7.79
C PRO A 68 3.78 -1.21 -6.73
N PRO A 69 3.16 0.00 -6.73
CA PRO A 69 2.10 0.38 -5.80
C PRO A 69 1.04 -0.71 -5.61
N THR A 70 0.47 -1.16 -6.73
CA THR A 70 -0.61 -2.14 -6.81
C THR A 70 -0.29 -3.53 -6.26
N LEU A 71 0.97 -3.87 -5.92
CA LEU A 71 1.35 -5.26 -5.64
C LEU A 71 0.56 -5.87 -4.49
N GLN A 72 0.29 -5.13 -3.41
CA GLN A 72 -0.41 -5.66 -2.23
C GLN A 72 -1.88 -6.02 -2.53
N GLN A 73 -2.59 -5.14 -3.25
CA GLN A 73 -3.95 -5.40 -3.78
C GLN A 73 -3.94 -6.56 -4.79
N SER A 74 -3.00 -6.50 -5.73
CA SER A 74 -2.81 -7.45 -6.83
C SER A 74 -2.53 -8.88 -6.35
N LEU A 75 -1.67 -9.03 -5.34
CA LEU A 75 -1.25 -10.33 -4.83
C LEU A 75 -2.38 -11.02 -4.04
N LYS A 76 -3.08 -10.29 -3.16
CA LYS A 76 -4.29 -10.82 -2.47
C LYS A 76 -5.32 -11.33 -3.48
N GLY A 77 -5.61 -10.52 -4.50
CA GLY A 77 -6.53 -10.87 -5.57
C GLY A 77 -6.11 -12.11 -6.36
N ALA A 78 -4.87 -12.14 -6.81
CA ALA A 78 -4.34 -13.27 -7.57
C ALA A 78 -4.29 -14.57 -6.76
N LEU A 79 -3.98 -14.50 -5.46
CA LEU A 79 -3.99 -15.68 -4.58
C LEU A 79 -5.40 -16.29 -4.48
N ARG A 80 -6.44 -15.45 -4.29
CA ARG A 80 -7.83 -15.91 -4.29
C ARG A 80 -8.24 -16.51 -5.65
N LEU A 81 -7.81 -15.92 -6.77
CA LEU A 81 -8.04 -16.49 -8.12
C LEU A 81 -7.35 -17.85 -8.34
N TYR A 82 -6.26 -18.14 -7.63
CA TYR A 82 -5.60 -19.45 -7.63
C TYR A 82 -6.11 -20.42 -6.55
N GLY A 83 -7.19 -20.07 -5.84
CA GLY A 83 -7.82 -20.93 -4.83
C GLY A 83 -7.02 -21.05 -3.53
N PHE A 84 -6.22 -20.04 -3.18
CA PHE A 84 -5.57 -19.92 -1.88
C PHE A 84 -6.41 -19.10 -0.90
N GLU A 85 -6.40 -19.48 0.37
CA GLU A 85 -7.01 -18.68 1.43
C GLU A 85 -6.19 -17.42 1.71
N THR A 86 -6.88 -16.28 1.86
CA THR A 86 -6.24 -15.00 2.19
C THR A 86 -6.95 -14.29 3.33
N TYR A 87 -6.23 -14.04 4.41
CA TYR A 87 -6.70 -13.24 5.54
C TYR A 87 -6.01 -11.88 5.57
N THR A 88 -6.61 -10.89 6.23
CA THR A 88 -6.04 -9.55 6.41
C THR A 88 -6.42 -9.02 7.79
N SER A 89 -5.44 -8.47 8.52
CA SER A 89 -5.67 -7.88 9.84
C SER A 89 -6.50 -6.59 9.79
N SER A 90 -7.37 -6.43 10.80
CA SER A 90 -8.30 -5.32 10.96
C SER A 90 -7.89 -4.34 12.07
N VAL A 91 -7.15 -4.77 13.09
CA VAL A 91 -6.77 -3.95 14.25
C VAL A 91 -5.29 -4.06 14.60
N ASN A 92 -4.74 -5.27 14.73
CA ASN A 92 -3.33 -5.49 15.00
C ASN A 92 -2.86 -6.82 14.38
N HIS A 93 -2.01 -6.72 13.35
CA HIS A 93 -1.54 -7.86 12.57
C HIS A 93 -0.88 -8.98 13.39
N ARG A 94 -0.06 -8.62 14.38
CA ARG A 94 0.68 -9.60 15.20
C ARG A 94 -0.26 -10.38 16.12
N ASN A 95 -1.25 -9.71 16.68
CA ASN A 95 -2.21 -10.32 17.60
C ASN A 95 -3.22 -11.18 16.83
N GLU A 96 -3.80 -10.65 15.74
CA GLU A 96 -4.77 -11.38 14.90
C GLU A 96 -4.14 -12.62 14.23
N MET A 97 -2.87 -12.56 13.81
CA MET A 97 -2.16 -13.72 13.26
C MET A 97 -1.81 -14.76 14.34
N LEU A 98 -1.40 -14.34 15.53
CA LEU A 98 -1.15 -15.26 16.65
C LEU A 98 -2.45 -15.94 17.10
N GLU A 99 -3.57 -15.20 17.15
CA GLU A 99 -4.90 -15.73 17.44
C GLU A 99 -5.36 -16.75 16.37
N HIS A 100 -5.13 -16.46 15.09
CA HIS A 100 -5.40 -17.42 14.00
C HIS A 100 -4.55 -18.71 14.14
N LEU A 101 -3.24 -18.59 14.39
CA LEU A 101 -2.33 -19.73 14.62
C LEU A 101 -2.67 -20.55 15.87
N LEU A 102 -3.39 -19.98 16.84
CA LEU A 102 -3.86 -20.64 18.06
C LEU A 102 -5.24 -21.30 17.92
N THR A 103 -6.04 -20.88 16.93
CA THR A 103 -7.44 -21.32 16.76
C THR A 103 -7.64 -22.28 15.59
N HIS A 104 -6.68 -22.34 14.65
CA HIS A 104 -6.74 -23.17 13.45
C HIS A 104 -5.55 -24.17 13.43
N PRO A 105 -5.72 -25.39 12.91
CA PRO A 105 -4.67 -26.40 12.90
C PRO A 105 -3.60 -26.12 11.83
N HIS A 106 -2.41 -25.66 12.25
CA HIS A 106 -1.29 -25.36 11.35
C HIS A 106 -0.09 -26.28 11.59
N SER A 107 0.43 -26.92 10.53
CA SER A 107 1.62 -27.80 10.62
C SER A 107 2.95 -27.04 10.62
N ALA A 108 2.97 -25.83 10.05
CA ALA A 108 4.15 -25.01 9.90
C ALA A 108 3.78 -23.53 9.74
N PHE A 109 4.70 -22.63 10.09
CA PHE A 109 4.53 -21.18 9.90
C PHE A 109 5.79 -20.55 9.32
N VAL A 110 5.66 -19.92 8.15
CA VAL A 110 6.76 -19.25 7.44
C VAL A 110 6.88 -17.82 7.94
N THR A 111 7.99 -17.46 8.59
CA THR A 111 8.17 -16.12 9.16
C THR A 111 9.63 -15.66 9.22
N SER A 112 9.81 -14.37 9.46
CA SER A 112 11.06 -13.75 9.87
C SER A 112 10.86 -12.65 10.93
N ASP A 113 9.66 -12.49 11.49
CA ASP A 113 9.43 -11.54 12.59
C ASP A 113 9.71 -12.25 13.93
N LYS A 114 10.71 -11.73 14.64
CA LYS A 114 11.13 -12.17 15.97
C LYS A 114 10.00 -12.19 17.01
N PHE A 115 8.94 -11.38 16.83
CA PHE A 115 7.77 -11.43 17.70
C PHE A 115 7.14 -12.82 17.77
N TYR A 116 7.11 -13.57 16.66
CA TYR A 116 6.58 -14.93 16.65
C TYR A 116 7.64 -15.98 17.00
N ILE A 117 8.88 -15.81 16.52
CA ILE A 117 9.98 -16.76 16.73
C ILE A 117 10.28 -16.95 18.22
N PHE A 118 10.09 -15.91 19.03
CA PHE A 118 10.30 -15.93 20.48
C PHE A 118 9.00 -15.90 21.29
N ASN A 119 7.83 -16.12 20.68
CA ASN A 119 6.57 -16.00 21.41
C ASN A 119 6.32 -17.24 22.30
N PRO A 120 6.22 -17.10 23.63
CA PRO A 120 5.97 -18.24 24.52
C PRO A 120 4.54 -18.80 24.37
N LYS A 121 3.63 -18.09 23.69
CA LYS A 121 2.26 -18.57 23.40
C LYS A 121 2.18 -19.37 22.09
N LEU A 122 3.22 -19.43 21.25
CA LEU A 122 3.16 -20.19 20.00
C LEU A 122 3.31 -21.71 20.29
N PRO A 123 2.41 -22.59 19.79
CA PRO A 123 2.49 -24.03 20.05
C PRO A 123 3.73 -24.69 19.43
N ASN A 124 4.44 -25.50 20.22
CA ASN A 124 5.63 -26.27 19.80
C ASN A 124 5.36 -27.27 18.65
N SER A 125 4.09 -27.59 18.37
CA SER A 125 3.67 -28.39 17.21
C SER A 125 3.86 -27.67 15.87
N ILE A 126 3.82 -26.33 15.85
CA ILE A 126 3.95 -25.53 14.63
C ILE A 126 5.42 -25.40 14.26
N LYS A 127 5.82 -26.00 13.13
CA LYS A 127 7.20 -25.92 12.64
C LYS A 127 7.49 -24.51 12.09
N LEU A 128 8.29 -23.72 12.79
CA LEU A 128 8.76 -22.43 12.27
C LEU A 128 9.70 -22.63 11.07
N LEU A 129 9.42 -21.92 9.98
CA LEU A 129 10.19 -21.95 8.74
C LEU A 129 10.73 -20.55 8.40
N SER A 130 12.00 -20.49 8.02
CA SER A 130 12.71 -19.25 7.69
C SER A 130 12.22 -18.64 6.37
N ALA A 131 11.53 -17.50 6.43
CA ALA A 131 11.00 -16.82 5.25
C ALA A 131 12.09 -16.33 4.27
N SER A 132 13.32 -16.10 4.72
CA SER A 132 14.45 -15.71 3.85
C SER A 132 15.07 -16.88 3.09
N GLN A 133 14.79 -18.11 3.53
CA GLN A 133 15.24 -19.36 2.90
C GLN A 133 14.09 -20.15 2.26
N PHE A 134 12.84 -19.70 2.40
CA PHE A 134 11.69 -20.21 1.67
C PHE A 134 11.82 -19.85 0.18
N ARG A 135 12.01 -20.86 -0.67
CA ARG A 135 12.24 -20.72 -2.11
C ARG A 135 11.38 -21.71 -2.88
N LEU A 136 10.65 -21.19 -3.85
CA LEU A 136 10.05 -21.97 -4.92
C LEU A 136 11.12 -22.26 -5.97
N ASP A 137 11.16 -23.51 -6.43
CA ASP A 137 12.10 -24.00 -7.42
C ASP A 137 11.34 -24.32 -8.71
N CYS A 138 11.60 -23.54 -9.76
CA CYS A 138 10.80 -23.57 -10.98
C CYS A 138 11.09 -24.76 -11.90
N GLU A 139 12.27 -25.37 -11.78
CA GLU A 139 12.72 -26.46 -12.64
C GLU A 139 12.35 -27.81 -12.01
N SER A 140 12.59 -27.98 -10.70
CA SER A 140 12.24 -29.20 -9.98
C SER A 140 10.80 -29.24 -9.45
N THR A 141 9.99 -28.20 -9.71
CA THR A 141 8.63 -28.01 -9.16
C THR A 141 8.57 -28.28 -7.65
N SER A 142 9.50 -27.69 -6.90
CA SER A 142 9.68 -27.98 -5.46
C SER A 142 9.68 -26.72 -4.61
N ILE A 143 9.48 -26.89 -3.30
CA ILE A 143 9.62 -25.81 -2.31
C ILE A 143 10.71 -26.23 -1.34
N ARG A 144 11.77 -25.42 -1.28
CA ARG A 144 12.88 -25.57 -0.34
C ARG A 144 12.75 -24.52 0.76
N CYS A 145 12.92 -24.93 2.01
CA CYS A 145 12.87 -24.03 3.16
C CYS A 145 13.77 -24.57 4.29
N SER A 146 14.12 -23.73 5.24
CA SER A 146 14.90 -24.12 6.43
C SER A 146 14.02 -23.99 7.68
N ARG A 147 13.98 -25.04 8.50
CA ARG A 147 13.33 -24.98 9.82
C ARG A 147 14.18 -24.14 10.77
N ILE A 148 13.53 -23.33 11.59
CA ILE A 148 14.15 -22.68 12.75
C ILE A 148 14.04 -23.66 13.92
N ASP A 149 15.17 -24.11 14.45
CA ASP A 149 15.18 -24.94 15.65
C ASP A 149 15.16 -24.06 16.90
N LEU A 150 14.06 -24.13 17.66
CA LEU A 150 13.87 -23.33 18.88
C LEU A 150 14.62 -23.88 20.09
N ALA A 151 14.91 -25.18 20.14
CA ALA A 151 15.69 -25.78 21.22
C ALA A 151 17.14 -25.34 21.08
N GLU A 152 17.73 -25.51 19.89
CA GLU A 152 19.10 -25.08 19.62
C GLU A 152 19.26 -23.55 19.72
N LEU A 153 18.29 -22.78 19.24
CA LEU A 153 18.27 -21.33 19.43
C LEU A 153 18.25 -20.94 20.93
N SER A 154 17.50 -21.65 21.77
CA SER A 154 17.49 -21.40 23.21
C SER A 154 18.81 -21.84 23.88
N ASN A 155 19.41 -22.95 23.43
CA ASN A 155 20.68 -23.48 23.92
C ASN A 155 21.86 -22.56 23.60
N GLN A 156 21.88 -21.96 22.41
CA GLN A 156 22.92 -20.99 22.02
C GLN A 156 22.75 -19.64 22.73
N LEU A 157 21.50 -19.20 22.96
CA LEU A 157 21.24 -17.92 23.61
C LEU A 157 21.50 -17.98 25.12
N GLN A 158 21.09 -19.05 25.80
CA GLN A 158 21.18 -19.21 27.26
C GLN A 158 20.63 -17.98 28.01
N LEU A 159 19.39 -17.62 27.68
CA LEU A 159 18.67 -16.51 28.31
C LEU A 159 17.42 -17.03 29.00
N SER A 160 17.12 -16.46 30.17
CA SER A 160 15.84 -16.63 30.87
C SER A 160 14.65 -16.05 30.08
N SER A 161 13.43 -16.21 30.62
CA SER A 161 12.23 -15.57 30.05
C SER A 161 12.32 -14.03 30.06
N ALA A 162 12.68 -13.42 31.21
CA ALA A 162 12.78 -11.96 31.29
C ALA A 162 13.97 -11.41 30.48
N GLN A 163 15.10 -12.12 30.44
CA GLN A 163 16.24 -11.78 29.59
C GLN A 163 15.90 -11.86 28.10
N LYS A 164 15.11 -12.85 27.65
CA LYS A 164 14.59 -12.89 26.27
C LYS A 164 13.74 -11.65 25.97
N ASN A 165 12.85 -11.24 26.87
CA ASN A 165 12.02 -10.03 26.68
C ASN A 165 12.86 -8.75 26.61
N ALA A 166 13.86 -8.59 27.49
CA ALA A 166 14.80 -7.47 27.48
C ALA A 166 15.63 -7.42 26.19
N PHE A 167 16.16 -8.56 25.74
CA PHE A 167 16.89 -8.68 24.48
C PHE A 167 16.00 -8.33 23.27
N LEU A 168 14.74 -8.78 23.24
CA LEU A 168 13.80 -8.46 22.17
C LEU A 168 13.45 -6.97 22.13
N ALA A 169 13.20 -6.35 23.29
CA ALA A 169 12.98 -4.91 23.41
C ALA A 169 14.19 -4.11 22.87
N LEU A 170 15.41 -4.44 23.32
CA LEU A 170 16.64 -3.77 22.90
C LEU A 170 17.12 -4.15 21.48
N SER A 171 16.58 -5.19 20.86
CA SER A 171 16.96 -5.57 19.48
C SER A 171 16.31 -4.71 18.37
N GLY A 172 15.64 -3.60 18.72
CA GLY A 172 15.05 -2.62 17.81
C GLY A 172 13.66 -2.99 17.30
N ASN A 173 12.64 -2.21 17.63
CA ASN A 173 11.24 -2.48 17.31
C ASN A 173 10.42 -1.18 17.17
N HIS A 174 9.12 -1.28 16.84
CA HIS A 174 8.22 -0.14 16.66
C HIS A 174 8.10 0.84 17.84
N ILE A 175 8.18 0.35 19.09
CA ILE A 175 8.09 1.15 20.32
C ILE A 175 9.45 1.75 20.68
N LEU A 176 10.51 0.94 20.55
CA LEU A 176 11.89 1.34 20.84
C LEU A 176 12.77 1.12 19.57
N PRO A 177 12.91 2.14 18.70
CA PRO A 177 13.59 2.01 17.42
C PRO A 177 15.12 1.96 17.58
N ARG A 178 15.81 1.29 16.64
CA ARG A 178 17.25 1.00 16.73
C ARG A 178 18.14 2.23 16.98
N HIS A 179 17.77 3.41 16.49
CA HIS A 179 18.56 4.63 16.70
C HIS A 179 18.49 5.14 18.15
N GLU A 180 17.40 4.90 18.88
CA GLU A 180 17.31 5.21 20.31
C GLU A 180 18.11 4.20 21.15
N ILE A 181 18.10 2.91 20.76
CA ILE A 181 18.92 1.86 21.40
C ILE A 181 20.42 2.12 21.27
N MET A 182 20.87 2.64 20.13
CA MET A 182 22.28 3.06 19.99
C MET A 182 22.67 4.18 20.97
N THR A 183 21.70 4.84 21.62
CA THR A 183 21.99 5.70 22.78
C THR A 183 21.99 4.93 24.10
N ILE A 184 21.16 3.90 24.26
CA ILE A 184 20.87 3.16 25.53
C ILE A 184 21.87 2.02 25.83
N VAL A 185 22.62 1.54 24.84
CA VAL A 185 23.61 0.46 25.04
C VAL A 185 25.00 1.09 25.16
N GLU A 186 25.68 0.81 26.28
CA GLU A 186 27.08 1.21 26.53
C GLU A 186 27.96 0.85 25.31
N PRO A 187 28.76 1.78 24.74
CA PRO A 187 29.51 1.55 23.51
C PRO A 187 30.47 0.34 23.54
N GLU A 188 30.89 -0.08 24.73
CA GLU A 188 31.79 -1.22 24.96
C GLU A 188 31.23 -2.55 24.43
N TYR A 189 29.92 -2.79 24.53
CA TYR A 189 29.29 -4.00 23.98
C TYR A 189 29.22 -3.96 22.44
N LEU A 190 29.46 -2.80 21.82
CA LEU A 190 29.38 -2.56 20.39
C LEU A 190 30.76 -2.37 19.73
N GLN A 191 31.84 -2.70 20.44
CA GLN A 191 33.23 -2.63 19.96
C GLN A 191 33.45 -3.41 18.66
N LYS A 192 34.32 -2.87 17.79
CA LYS A 192 34.66 -3.45 16.49
C LYS A 192 35.44 -4.76 16.68
N HIS A 193 34.85 -5.87 16.25
CA HIS A 193 35.51 -7.17 16.20
C HIS A 193 35.82 -7.56 14.75
N GLN A 194 37.10 -7.76 14.41
CA GLN A 194 37.56 -7.91 13.01
C GLN A 194 36.82 -9.02 12.23
N ASN A 195 36.50 -10.14 12.89
CA ASN A 195 35.91 -11.31 12.24
C ASN A 195 34.36 -11.29 12.20
N TRP A 196 33.69 -10.22 12.65
CA TRP A 196 32.23 -10.16 12.74
C TRP A 196 31.64 -9.03 11.89
N THR A 197 30.52 -9.30 11.24
CA THR A 197 29.70 -8.24 10.61
C THR A 197 29.09 -7.31 11.67
N ALA A 198 28.78 -6.06 11.30
CA ALA A 198 28.16 -5.09 12.21
C ALA A 198 26.82 -5.59 12.82
N SER A 199 26.10 -6.48 12.14
CA SER A 199 24.90 -7.15 12.69
C SER A 199 25.23 -8.21 13.74
N GLN A 200 26.29 -9.01 13.52
CA GLN A 200 26.75 -10.00 14.51
C GLN A 200 27.34 -9.32 15.75
N MET A 201 28.12 -8.24 15.58
CA MET A 201 28.60 -7.39 16.68
C MET A 201 27.42 -6.87 17.53
N TYR A 202 26.44 -6.23 16.89
CA TYR A 202 25.27 -5.67 17.57
C TYR A 202 24.45 -6.73 18.34
N ILE A 203 24.25 -7.90 17.74
CA ILE A 203 23.53 -9.01 18.40
C ILE A 203 24.33 -9.56 19.59
N ARG A 204 25.62 -9.86 19.42
CA ARG A 204 26.48 -10.40 20.49
C ARG A 204 26.67 -9.40 21.63
N GLY A 205 26.79 -8.12 21.31
CA GLY A 205 26.81 -7.02 22.27
C GLY A 205 25.57 -6.98 23.15
N LEU A 206 24.38 -6.97 22.52
CA LEU A 206 23.11 -7.02 23.25
C LEU A 206 22.96 -8.27 24.13
N LEU A 207 23.43 -9.43 23.68
CA LEU A 207 23.41 -10.65 24.51
C LEU A 207 24.33 -10.52 25.73
N ASN A 208 25.55 -10.01 25.55
CA ASN A 208 26.50 -9.82 26.64
C ASN A 208 26.04 -8.74 27.63
N PHE A 209 25.37 -7.69 27.16
CA PHE A 209 24.73 -6.68 28.01
C PHE A 209 23.61 -7.32 28.84
N VAL A 210 22.63 -7.97 28.20
CA VAL A 210 21.48 -8.60 28.87
C VAL A 210 21.90 -9.67 29.88
N LYS A 211 22.94 -10.48 29.58
CA LYS A 211 23.44 -11.52 30.50
C LYS A 211 24.11 -10.98 31.76
N LYS A 212 24.53 -9.71 31.80
CA LYS A 212 25.09 -9.07 33.01
C LYS A 212 24.02 -8.61 34.02
N HIS A 213 22.74 -8.71 33.70
CA HIS A 213 21.63 -8.30 34.57
C HIS A 213 20.83 -9.50 35.09
N GLU A 214 20.51 -9.47 36.39
CA GLU A 214 19.78 -10.52 37.10
C GLU A 214 18.34 -10.69 36.60
N ASP A 215 17.88 -11.94 36.49
CA ASP A 215 16.60 -12.30 35.88
C ASP A 215 15.37 -11.65 36.55
N THR A 216 15.32 -11.70 37.88
CA THR A 216 14.19 -11.21 38.69
C THR A 216 14.03 -9.69 38.66
N SER A 217 15.09 -8.94 38.35
CA SER A 217 15.13 -7.48 38.42
C SER A 217 15.39 -6.80 37.07
N ILE A 218 15.69 -7.54 36.00
CA ILE A 218 16.27 -7.01 34.75
C ILE A 218 15.56 -5.80 34.14
N CYS A 219 14.22 -5.77 34.14
CA CYS A 219 13.48 -4.61 33.63
C CYS A 219 13.79 -3.34 34.44
N ASN A 220 13.79 -3.43 35.77
CA ASN A 220 14.11 -2.32 36.66
C ASN A 220 15.61 -1.99 36.64
N SER A 221 16.48 -3.00 36.54
CA SER A 221 17.94 -2.83 36.48
C SER A 221 18.39 -2.10 35.20
N ILE A 222 17.79 -2.42 34.05
CA ILE A 222 18.02 -1.69 32.79
C ILE A 222 17.41 -0.28 32.86
N ILE A 223 16.24 -0.09 33.50
CA ILE A 223 15.66 1.24 33.74
C ILE A 223 16.56 2.10 34.64
N ALA A 224 17.21 1.52 35.66
CA ALA A 224 18.15 2.23 36.52
C ALA A 224 19.37 2.72 35.72
N LYS A 225 19.98 1.87 34.89
CA LYS A 225 21.01 2.31 33.93
C LYS A 225 20.50 3.37 32.97
N ILE A 226 19.23 3.27 32.51
CA ILE A 226 18.61 4.28 31.65
C ILE A 226 18.53 5.66 32.33
N ALA A 227 18.43 5.73 33.67
CA ALA A 227 18.57 6.99 34.39
C ALA A 227 20.04 7.43 34.55
N GLU A 228 20.92 6.50 34.95
CA GLU A 228 22.33 6.73 35.29
C GLU A 228 23.17 7.33 34.14
N PHE A 229 23.18 6.70 32.97
CA PHE A 229 24.04 7.13 31.85
C PHE A 229 23.43 8.29 31.02
N TRP A 230 22.17 8.67 31.27
CA TRP A 230 21.41 9.60 30.40
C TRP A 230 20.71 10.75 31.15
N ILE A 231 21.25 11.13 32.31
CA ILE A 231 20.83 12.26 33.16
C ILE A 231 20.49 13.52 32.33
N HIS A 232 21.34 13.88 31.36
CA HIS A 232 21.19 15.08 30.52
C HIS A 232 20.34 14.88 29.25
N SER A 233 19.60 13.78 29.13
CA SER A 233 18.67 13.53 28.02
C SER A 233 17.32 13.01 28.53
N ASP A 234 16.39 12.74 27.61
CA ASP A 234 15.03 12.24 27.90
C ASP A 234 15.02 10.76 28.36
N HIS A 235 15.64 10.50 29.51
CA HIS A 235 15.76 9.18 30.13
C HIS A 235 14.40 8.61 30.56
N LYS A 236 13.44 9.46 30.96
CA LYS A 236 12.09 9.03 31.37
C LYS A 236 11.33 8.43 30.19
N SER A 237 11.25 9.14 29.07
CA SER A 237 10.66 8.62 27.82
C SER A 237 11.36 7.35 27.32
N LYS A 238 12.70 7.28 27.39
CA LYS A 238 13.46 6.07 27.05
C LYS A 238 13.10 4.88 27.95
N ALA A 239 12.98 5.09 29.26
CA ALA A 239 12.61 4.06 30.23
C ALA A 239 11.16 3.58 30.02
N GLU A 240 10.22 4.50 29.76
CA GLU A 240 8.81 4.21 29.46
C GLU A 240 8.66 3.41 28.15
N LYS A 241 9.38 3.81 27.09
CA LYS A 241 9.45 3.05 25.82
C LYS A 241 10.08 1.67 26.03
N PHE A 242 11.17 1.56 26.80
CA PHE A 242 11.81 0.28 27.08
C PHE A 242 10.87 -0.65 27.86
N ARG A 243 10.22 -0.17 28.94
CA ARG A 243 9.21 -0.97 29.68
C ARG A 243 8.06 -1.39 28.78
N SER A 244 7.52 -0.47 27.97
CA SER A 244 6.44 -0.76 27.03
C SER A 244 6.85 -1.81 25.97
N ALA A 245 8.09 -1.79 25.49
CA ALA A 245 8.63 -2.80 24.59
C ALA A 245 8.89 -4.15 25.30
N PHE A 246 9.35 -4.14 26.56
CA PHE A 246 9.51 -5.33 27.40
C PHE A 246 8.16 -6.01 27.66
N ASP A 247 7.14 -5.24 28.04
CA ASP A 247 5.77 -5.72 28.32
C ASP A 247 5.01 -6.16 27.06
N PHE A 248 5.40 -5.64 25.89
CA PHE A 248 4.94 -6.12 24.60
C PHE A 248 5.49 -7.52 24.28
N PHE A 249 6.79 -7.76 24.47
CA PHE A 249 7.39 -9.07 24.20
C PHE A 249 7.11 -10.11 25.29
N SER A 250 6.94 -9.70 26.55
CA SER A 250 6.53 -10.61 27.65
C SER A 250 5.14 -11.23 27.46
N CYS A 251 4.36 -10.74 26.48
CA CYS A 251 3.04 -11.22 26.12
C CYS A 251 2.00 -11.11 27.26
N ALA A 252 2.32 -10.38 28.34
CA ALA A 252 1.44 -10.16 29.50
C ALA A 252 0.15 -9.43 29.10
N ASN A 253 0.28 -8.39 28.27
CA ASN A 253 -0.85 -7.59 27.79
C ASN A 253 -1.68 -8.23 26.66
N LEU A 254 -1.31 -9.44 26.19
CA LEU A 254 -2.09 -10.20 25.20
C LEU A 254 -3.30 -10.88 25.86
N GLN A 255 -4.33 -10.09 26.13
CA GLN A 255 -5.69 -10.56 26.39
C GLN A 255 -6.30 -11.10 25.09
N LEU A 256 -6.21 -12.42 24.88
CA LEU A 256 -6.98 -13.11 23.85
C LEU A 256 -8.48 -12.93 24.17
N LYS A 257 -9.24 -12.32 23.24
CA LYS A 257 -10.63 -11.93 23.50
C LYS A 257 -11.56 -13.14 23.43
N LYS A 258 -11.84 -13.76 24.58
CA LYS A 258 -13.09 -14.53 24.73
C LYS A 258 -14.26 -13.62 24.36
N SER A 259 -15.05 -14.04 23.39
CA SER A 259 -15.99 -13.20 22.65
C SER A 259 -17.13 -12.64 23.53
N LYS A 260 -17.16 -11.32 23.72
CA LYS A 260 -18.31 -10.56 24.25
C LYS A 260 -18.28 -9.09 23.81
N LYS A 261 -19.43 -8.42 23.93
CA LYS A 261 -19.75 -7.12 23.31
C LYS A 261 -19.37 -5.91 24.19
N GLU A 262 -19.24 -4.75 23.52
CA GLU A 262 -19.49 -3.39 24.06
C GLU A 262 -18.58 -2.90 25.20
N ALA A 263 -18.34 -1.60 25.42
CA ALA A 263 -18.63 -0.37 24.65
C ALA A 263 -17.49 0.65 24.85
N LEU A 264 -17.46 1.76 24.09
CA LEU A 264 -16.55 2.89 24.32
C LEU A 264 -17.32 4.21 24.42
N LYS A 265 -16.96 5.05 25.41
CA LYS A 265 -17.66 6.30 25.74
C LYS A 265 -17.10 7.51 24.97
N THR A 266 -17.95 8.48 24.65
CA THR A 266 -17.59 9.77 24.04
C THR A 266 -17.58 10.91 25.07
N PRO A 267 -16.61 11.85 25.02
CA PRO A 267 -16.74 13.18 25.61
C PRO A 267 -17.23 14.23 24.59
N SER A 268 -17.76 15.34 25.08
CA SER A 268 -18.29 16.49 24.32
C SER A 268 -17.69 17.81 24.83
N VAL A 269 -17.86 18.92 24.08
CA VAL A 269 -17.97 20.34 24.53
C VAL A 269 -18.01 21.29 23.31
N HIS A 270 -18.32 22.58 23.51
CA HIS A 270 -18.65 23.63 22.51
C HIS A 270 -17.93 24.98 22.87
N VAL A 271 -18.10 26.18 22.25
CA VAL A 271 -19.11 26.73 21.31
C VAL A 271 -18.59 27.97 20.52
N LYS A 272 -18.86 28.09 19.20
CA LYS A 272 -18.99 29.36 18.38
C LYS A 272 -17.79 30.36 18.36
N GLU A 273 -17.78 31.57 17.75
CA GLU A 273 -18.25 32.27 16.50
C GLU A 273 -17.26 33.49 16.32
N ARG A 274 -17.12 34.36 15.29
CA ARG A 274 -17.76 34.76 14.00
C ARG A 274 -16.67 35.48 13.14
N SER A 275 -16.97 36.43 12.23
CA SER A 275 -17.22 36.21 10.79
C SER A 275 -16.95 37.48 9.94
N ALA A 276 -16.34 37.37 8.75
CA ALA A 276 -16.26 38.42 7.73
C ALA A 276 -16.14 37.82 6.31
N GLU A 277 -16.75 38.45 5.29
CA GLU A 277 -16.83 37.92 3.92
C GLU A 277 -16.20 38.87 2.89
N LYS A 278 -15.60 38.31 1.82
CA LYS A 278 -15.39 38.98 0.53
C LYS A 278 -15.17 37.98 -0.61
N ILE A 279 -15.55 38.39 -1.81
CA ILE A 279 -15.78 37.56 -3.02
C ILE A 279 -14.44 37.14 -3.67
N ARG A 280 -14.38 35.95 -4.31
CA ARG A 280 -13.15 35.28 -4.77
C ARG A 280 -13.32 34.48 -6.07
N GLN A 281 -12.21 34.12 -6.72
CA GLN A 281 -12.14 33.58 -8.09
C GLN A 281 -11.90 32.06 -8.13
N VAL A 282 -11.89 31.46 -9.33
CA VAL A 282 -11.81 29.99 -9.54
C VAL A 282 -10.53 29.36 -8.98
N SER A 283 -9.43 30.11 -8.87
CA SER A 283 -8.18 29.66 -8.24
C SER A 283 -8.25 29.53 -6.71
N ASP A 284 -9.23 30.17 -6.05
CA ASP A 284 -9.40 30.14 -4.58
C ASP A 284 -9.99 28.82 -4.04
N ILE A 285 -10.45 27.91 -4.91
CA ILE A 285 -11.19 26.69 -4.53
C ILE A 285 -10.38 25.76 -3.60
N PHE A 286 -9.05 25.83 -3.61
CA PHE A 286 -8.17 24.82 -3.00
C PHE A 286 -7.23 25.30 -1.87
N GLN A 287 -7.41 26.51 -1.32
CA GLN A 287 -6.60 26.99 -0.19
C GLN A 287 -7.43 27.37 1.05
N SER A 288 -7.13 26.71 2.17
CA SER A 288 -7.52 27.12 3.52
C SER A 288 -6.36 26.79 4.47
N LYS A 289 -5.96 27.72 5.35
CA LYS A 289 -4.92 27.48 6.35
C LYS A 289 -5.35 26.35 7.31
N PRO A 290 -4.42 25.46 7.75
CA PRO A 290 -4.76 24.32 8.59
C PRO A 290 -4.69 24.67 10.08
N GLU A 291 -5.74 24.38 10.84
CA GLU A 291 -5.71 24.50 12.31
C GLU A 291 -6.67 23.53 13.04
N TRP A 292 -7.44 22.71 12.32
CA TRP A 292 -8.58 21.97 12.88
C TRP A 292 -8.34 20.46 12.93
N SER A 293 -8.72 19.84 14.05
CA SER A 293 -8.71 18.38 14.23
C SER A 293 -9.74 17.69 13.32
N ALA A 294 -9.39 16.48 12.85
CA ALA A 294 -10.20 15.76 11.88
C ALA A 294 -11.49 15.19 12.51
N LYS A 295 -12.63 15.80 12.21
CA LYS A 295 -13.96 15.30 12.57
C LYS A 295 -14.38 14.17 11.63
N LEU A 296 -14.12 12.93 12.02
CA LEU A 296 -14.72 11.77 11.35
C LEU A 296 -16.23 11.76 11.65
N ARG A 297 -17.07 11.56 10.63
CA ARG A 297 -18.49 11.21 10.85
C ARG A 297 -18.55 9.69 11.03
N PRO A 298 -19.23 9.16 12.06
CA PRO A 298 -19.37 7.71 12.23
C PRO A 298 -19.95 7.06 10.97
N ALA A 299 -19.24 6.05 10.45
CA ALA A 299 -19.75 5.22 9.36
C ALA A 299 -21.05 4.51 9.78
N ASN A 300 -21.93 4.19 8.83
CA ASN A 300 -23.12 3.39 9.15
C ASN A 300 -22.69 1.99 9.61
N GLN A 301 -23.16 1.52 10.77
CA GLN A 301 -22.68 0.28 11.39
C GLN A 301 -22.75 -0.96 10.47
N ASN A 302 -23.81 -1.11 9.67
CA ASN A 302 -23.93 -2.22 8.72
C ASN A 302 -22.86 -2.14 7.62
N ILE A 303 -22.59 -0.93 7.10
CA ILE A 303 -21.51 -0.69 6.13
C ILE A 303 -20.14 -0.95 6.76
N LEU A 304 -19.92 -0.53 8.01
CA LEU A 304 -18.65 -0.76 8.71
C LEU A 304 -18.39 -2.25 8.96
N LYS A 305 -19.44 -3.02 9.33
CA LYS A 305 -19.37 -4.48 9.49
C LYS A 305 -19.04 -5.18 8.17
N ILE A 306 -19.74 -4.83 7.09
CA ILE A 306 -19.49 -5.37 5.74
C ILE A 306 -18.09 -4.97 5.24
N ALA A 307 -17.65 -3.73 5.50
CA ALA A 307 -16.30 -3.29 5.19
C ALA A 307 -15.24 -4.09 5.97
N GLN A 308 -15.50 -4.43 7.23
CA GLN A 308 -14.60 -5.28 8.02
C GLN A 308 -14.56 -6.71 7.46
N GLU A 309 -15.70 -7.33 7.15
CA GLU A 309 -15.82 -8.69 6.62
C GLU A 309 -15.15 -8.85 5.24
N LEU A 310 -15.34 -7.88 4.35
CA LEU A 310 -14.68 -7.87 3.03
C LEU A 310 -13.20 -7.48 3.14
N HIS A 311 -12.80 -6.66 4.11
CA HIS A 311 -11.38 -6.36 4.37
C HIS A 311 -10.65 -7.59 4.92
N THR A 312 -11.18 -8.26 5.95
CA THR A 312 -10.52 -9.41 6.58
C THR A 312 -10.41 -10.63 5.66
N SER A 313 -11.39 -10.83 4.77
CA SER A 313 -11.33 -11.85 3.70
C SER A 313 -10.55 -11.42 2.45
N GLY A 314 -9.90 -10.25 2.46
CA GLY A 314 -9.06 -9.76 1.36
C GLY A 314 -9.83 -9.41 0.07
N GLN A 315 -11.14 -9.20 0.16
CA GLN A 315 -12.06 -8.87 -0.94
C GLN A 315 -12.19 -7.36 -1.21
N LEU A 316 -11.69 -6.51 -0.31
CA LEU A 316 -11.79 -5.05 -0.33
C LEU A 316 -10.42 -4.38 -0.35
N HIS A 317 -10.30 -3.22 -1.03
CA HIS A 317 -9.08 -2.41 -1.04
C HIS A 317 -8.64 -2.07 0.39
N PRO A 318 -7.36 -2.30 0.78
CA PRO A 318 -6.89 -2.21 2.16
C PRO A 318 -6.92 -0.79 2.76
N TRP A 319 -7.30 0.22 1.98
CA TRP A 319 -7.53 1.59 2.46
C TRP A 319 -8.97 1.83 2.92
N ILE A 320 -9.96 1.08 2.41
CA ILE A 320 -11.39 1.40 2.61
C ILE A 320 -11.80 1.21 4.08
N PHE A 321 -11.47 0.07 4.69
CA PHE A 321 -11.82 -0.17 6.09
C PHE A 321 -11.09 0.79 7.05
N PRO A 322 -9.75 1.01 6.96
CA PRO A 322 -9.06 2.04 7.75
C PRO A 322 -9.58 3.47 7.60
N LEU A 323 -10.01 3.86 6.40
CA LEU A 323 -10.65 5.15 6.18
C LEU A 323 -12.01 5.23 6.88
N LEU A 324 -12.83 4.18 6.82
CA LEU A 324 -14.14 4.12 7.47
C LEU A 324 -14.08 4.01 9.01
N SER A 325 -13.05 3.36 9.56
CA SER A 325 -12.88 3.18 11.01
C SER A 325 -12.13 4.34 11.68
N ASN A 326 -10.96 4.70 11.16
CA ASN A 326 -10.02 5.62 11.81
C ASN A 326 -9.93 6.99 11.11
N GLY A 327 -10.36 7.07 9.85
CA GLY A 327 -10.16 8.25 9.01
C GLY A 327 -8.76 8.39 8.44
N GLU A 328 -7.98 7.30 8.40
CA GLU A 328 -6.56 7.32 8.05
C GLU A 328 -6.20 6.43 6.86
N VAL A 329 -5.19 6.85 6.10
CA VAL A 329 -4.55 6.02 5.07
C VAL A 329 -3.04 6.26 5.07
N PHE A 330 -2.27 5.18 4.95
CA PHE A 330 -0.82 5.19 4.85
C PHE A 330 -0.41 4.81 3.43
N PHE A 331 0.22 5.74 2.70
CA PHE A 331 0.75 5.45 1.38
C PHE A 331 2.15 4.84 1.48
N THR A 332 2.42 3.83 0.65
CA THR A 332 3.76 3.29 0.42
C THR A 332 4.51 4.16 -0.57
N GLY A 333 5.81 4.38 -0.38
CA GLY A 333 6.65 5.07 -1.37
C GLY A 333 6.88 4.21 -2.61
N ALA A 334 6.95 4.86 -3.77
CA ALA A 334 7.30 4.22 -5.04
C ALA A 334 8.15 5.15 -5.92
N LEU A 335 8.52 4.67 -7.13
CA LEU A 335 9.48 5.33 -8.02
C LEU A 335 9.04 6.75 -8.43
N GLU A 336 7.73 6.95 -8.56
CA GLU A 336 7.08 8.19 -8.99
C GLU A 336 6.94 9.27 -7.89
N ASP A 337 7.30 8.96 -6.63
CA ASP A 337 7.17 9.88 -5.51
C ASP A 337 8.43 10.73 -5.25
N ILE A 338 9.58 10.30 -5.78
CA ILE A 338 10.83 11.08 -5.84
C ILE A 338 10.94 11.76 -7.20
N VAL A 339 10.97 13.08 -7.15
CA VAL A 339 10.54 13.92 -8.28
C VAL A 339 11.67 14.21 -9.24
N GLN A 340 11.72 13.47 -10.35
CA GLN A 340 12.34 13.97 -11.57
C GLN A 340 11.44 15.06 -12.16
N ARG A 341 11.58 16.31 -11.69
CA ARG A 341 10.71 17.46 -12.06
C ARG A 341 10.61 17.72 -13.57
N LYS A 342 11.57 17.22 -14.35
CA LYS A 342 11.59 17.26 -15.83
C LYS A 342 10.55 16.32 -16.47
N TYR A 343 10.08 15.29 -15.77
CA TYR A 343 9.25 14.22 -16.31
C TYR A 343 8.02 13.82 -15.47
N LEU A 344 7.91 14.22 -14.20
CA LEU A 344 6.75 13.94 -13.33
C LEU A 344 6.45 15.05 -12.31
N VAL A 345 5.15 15.22 -12.02
CA VAL A 345 4.61 15.73 -10.75
C VAL A 345 4.46 14.56 -9.77
N ARG A 346 4.46 14.76 -8.44
CA ARG A 346 4.31 13.63 -7.50
C ARG A 346 2.98 12.92 -7.67
N SER A 347 2.99 11.60 -7.53
CA SER A 347 1.77 10.81 -7.71
C SER A 347 0.65 11.19 -6.75
N LEU A 348 0.98 11.41 -5.47
CA LEU A 348 0.01 11.78 -4.44
C LEU A 348 -0.49 13.24 -4.57
N GLU A 349 0.13 14.05 -5.44
CA GLU A 349 -0.36 15.36 -5.88
C GLU A 349 -1.29 15.19 -7.10
N VAL A 350 -0.86 14.47 -8.14
CA VAL A 350 -1.63 14.11 -9.35
C VAL A 350 -2.95 13.40 -9.02
N THR A 351 -2.95 12.50 -8.04
CA THR A 351 -4.13 11.70 -7.63
C THR A 351 -4.93 12.34 -6.50
N LYS A 352 -4.54 13.53 -6.00
CA LYS A 352 -5.27 14.21 -4.92
C LYS A 352 -6.73 14.54 -5.29
N PRO A 353 -7.06 15.12 -6.47
CA PRO A 353 -8.45 15.41 -6.83
C PRO A 353 -9.33 14.15 -6.82
N LEU A 354 -8.84 13.07 -7.42
CA LEU A 354 -9.47 11.75 -7.41
C LEU A 354 -9.75 11.25 -5.98
N ARG A 355 -8.75 11.27 -5.08
CA ARG A 355 -8.96 10.86 -3.67
C ARG A 355 -10.00 11.71 -2.96
N GLN A 356 -10.03 13.02 -3.19
CA GLN A 356 -11.06 13.90 -2.60
C GLN A 356 -12.47 13.50 -3.02
N ILE A 357 -12.69 13.13 -4.28
CA ILE A 357 -13.97 12.62 -4.78
C ILE A 357 -14.30 11.25 -4.20
N LEU A 358 -13.32 10.34 -4.16
CA LEU A 358 -13.50 8.98 -3.62
C LEU A 358 -13.86 8.98 -2.13
N TYR A 359 -13.22 9.83 -1.31
CA TYR A 359 -13.64 10.05 0.07
C TYR A 359 -15.07 10.65 0.15
N GLY A 360 -15.46 11.50 -0.81
CA GLY A 360 -16.81 12.03 -0.90
C GLY A 360 -17.88 10.95 -1.13
N ILE A 361 -17.59 9.96 -1.99
CA ILE A 361 -18.49 8.82 -2.23
C ILE A 361 -18.50 7.88 -1.02
N LEU A 362 -17.32 7.52 -0.50
CA LEU A 362 -17.15 6.65 0.67
C LEU A 362 -17.93 7.16 1.90
N PHE A 363 -17.92 8.47 2.15
CA PHE A 363 -18.70 9.10 3.23
C PHE A 363 -20.07 9.63 2.79
N SER A 364 -20.54 9.28 1.58
CA SER A 364 -21.87 9.62 1.05
C SER A 364 -22.20 11.13 1.16
N ILE A 365 -21.21 11.97 0.87
CA ILE A 365 -21.25 13.41 1.17
C ILE A 365 -22.36 14.13 0.41
N SER A 366 -22.70 13.69 -0.80
CA SER A 366 -23.78 14.25 -1.64
C SER A 366 -25.15 14.21 -0.93
N SER A 367 -25.48 13.10 -0.27
CA SER A 367 -26.70 12.98 0.54
C SER A 367 -26.61 13.79 1.85
N SER A 368 -25.43 13.89 2.46
CA SER A 368 -25.21 14.73 3.65
C SER A 368 -25.37 16.22 3.36
N ILE A 369 -24.83 16.70 2.24
CA ILE A 369 -24.95 18.10 1.77
C ILE A 369 -26.43 18.44 1.54
N GLN A 370 -27.16 17.59 0.80
CA GLN A 370 -28.59 17.81 0.55
C GLN A 370 -29.41 17.83 1.86
N LYS A 371 -29.07 17.00 2.85
CA LYS A 371 -29.76 16.94 4.14
C LYS A 371 -29.56 18.22 4.98
N GLU A 372 -28.35 18.77 5.01
CA GLU A 372 -28.09 20.01 5.77
C GLU A 372 -28.55 21.26 4.99
N TYR A 373 -28.48 21.27 3.65
CA TYR A 373 -29.07 22.35 2.83
C TYR A 373 -30.59 22.46 3.06
N ARG A 374 -31.32 21.33 3.09
CA ARG A 374 -32.75 21.29 3.46
C ARG A 374 -33.06 21.84 4.86
N LYS A 375 -32.07 21.84 5.78
CA LYS A 375 -32.17 22.44 7.12
C LYS A 375 -31.66 23.88 7.20
N LYS A 376 -31.30 24.50 6.07
CA LYS A 376 -30.61 25.80 5.98
C LYS A 376 -29.28 25.83 6.76
N ARG A 377 -28.54 24.71 6.81
CA ARG A 377 -27.26 24.54 7.52
C ARG A 377 -26.11 24.29 6.54
N LYS A 378 -24.94 24.86 6.85
CA LYS A 378 -23.69 24.56 6.14
C LYS A 378 -23.18 23.17 6.57
N PRO A 379 -22.93 22.22 5.64
CA PRO A 379 -22.46 20.89 6.01
C PRO A 379 -21.00 20.92 6.46
N ASP A 380 -20.72 20.38 7.65
CA ASP A 380 -19.35 20.21 8.16
C ASP A 380 -18.46 19.42 7.18
N PRO A 381 -17.23 19.88 6.90
CA PRO A 381 -16.30 19.16 6.04
C PRO A 381 -15.87 17.84 6.70
N ILE A 382 -15.70 16.79 5.90
CA ILE A 382 -15.09 15.53 6.32
C ILE A 382 -13.62 15.58 5.90
N LEU A 383 -12.71 15.40 6.86
CA LEU A 383 -11.26 15.50 6.67
C LEU A 383 -10.62 14.16 7.00
N LEU A 384 -9.80 13.64 6.08
CA LEU A 384 -9.07 12.38 6.22
C LEU A 384 -7.58 12.67 6.45
N ARG A 385 -6.90 11.82 7.22
CA ARG A 385 -5.45 11.90 7.50
C ARG A 385 -4.67 11.02 6.52
N GLU A 386 -3.93 11.65 5.62
CA GLU A 386 -3.06 10.97 4.66
C GLU A 386 -1.59 10.98 5.13
N TRP A 387 -1.04 9.83 5.48
CA TRP A 387 0.39 9.68 5.77
C TRP A 387 1.16 9.46 4.47
N HIS A 388 2.02 10.44 4.13
CA HIS A 388 2.81 10.44 2.89
C HIS A 388 4.28 10.09 3.23
N PRO A 389 4.96 9.20 2.48
CA PRO A 389 6.33 8.72 2.75
C PRO A 389 7.42 9.75 3.06
N ASN A 390 7.21 11.03 2.73
CA ASN A 390 8.14 12.13 2.89
C ASN A 390 7.65 13.21 3.89
N ASN A 391 6.61 12.91 4.68
CA ASN A 391 5.94 13.85 5.58
C ASN A 391 5.94 13.33 7.02
N ARG A 392 6.49 14.13 7.96
CA ARG A 392 6.46 13.83 9.41
C ARG A 392 5.08 13.99 10.07
N VAL A 393 4.13 14.62 9.38
CA VAL A 393 2.75 14.87 9.84
C VAL A 393 1.78 14.54 8.71
N PRO A 394 0.59 13.98 9.02
CA PRO A 394 -0.38 13.60 7.99
C PRO A 394 -0.96 14.83 7.31
N LYS A 395 -1.19 14.74 6.00
CA LYS A 395 -1.91 15.78 5.25
C LYS A 395 -3.41 15.61 5.50
N LEU A 396 -4.09 16.67 5.90
CA LEU A 396 -5.55 16.70 5.98
C LEU A 396 -6.13 16.89 4.57
N VAL A 397 -6.92 15.91 4.10
CA VAL A 397 -7.53 15.94 2.78
C VAL A 397 -9.06 15.91 2.90
N ARG A 398 -9.70 16.91 2.28
CA ARG A 398 -11.15 17.13 2.38
C ARG A 398 -11.91 16.30 1.35
N ALA A 399 -12.89 15.52 1.81
CA ALA A 399 -13.86 14.85 0.95
C ALA A 399 -14.75 15.85 0.19
N LEU A 400 -14.96 15.62 -1.10
CA LEU A 400 -15.74 16.48 -2.01
C LEU A 400 -16.76 15.66 -2.81
N PRO A 401 -17.97 16.18 -3.10
CA PRO A 401 -18.91 15.54 -4.00
C PRO A 401 -18.43 15.62 -5.46
N ILE A 402 -18.96 14.74 -6.32
CA ILE A 402 -19.00 15.00 -7.77
C ILE A 402 -19.95 16.19 -8.00
N GLN A 403 -19.53 17.16 -8.80
CA GLN A 403 -20.29 18.40 -9.01
C GLN A 403 -21.35 18.27 -10.11
N THR A 404 -21.10 17.45 -11.14
CA THR A 404 -21.97 17.31 -12.32
C THR A 404 -23.28 16.58 -12.05
N TRP A 405 -23.30 15.64 -11.09
CA TRP A 405 -24.52 14.92 -10.71
C TRP A 405 -24.48 14.42 -9.26
N LYS A 406 -25.66 14.20 -8.66
CA LYS A 406 -25.78 13.65 -7.31
C LYS A 406 -25.48 12.14 -7.31
N THR A 407 -24.26 11.78 -6.89
CA THR A 407 -23.88 10.38 -6.65
C THR A 407 -24.82 9.67 -5.66
N PRO A 408 -24.99 8.33 -5.77
CA PRO A 408 -25.73 7.55 -4.78
C PRO A 408 -24.98 7.53 -3.44
N ASP A 409 -25.66 7.14 -2.37
CA ASP A 409 -24.99 6.81 -1.12
C ASP A 409 -24.42 5.38 -1.13
N LEU A 410 -23.55 5.09 -0.17
CA LEU A 410 -22.83 3.82 -0.09
C LEU A 410 -23.76 2.63 0.21
N LYS A 411 -24.98 2.85 0.72
CA LYS A 411 -25.98 1.78 0.87
C LYS A 411 -26.55 1.38 -0.48
N ILE A 412 -26.82 2.34 -1.37
CA ILE A 412 -27.23 2.04 -2.74
C ILE A 412 -26.08 1.35 -3.49
N LEU A 413 -24.86 1.91 -3.40
CA LEU A 413 -23.68 1.38 -4.12
C LEU A 413 -23.28 -0.03 -3.68
N TRP A 414 -23.40 -0.40 -2.40
CA TRP A 414 -23.01 -1.74 -1.94
C TRP A 414 -24.18 -2.71 -1.82
N LEU A 415 -25.31 -2.28 -1.24
CA LEU A 415 -26.37 -3.19 -0.78
C LEU A 415 -27.53 -3.36 -1.77
N SER A 416 -27.73 -2.44 -2.72
CA SER A 416 -28.84 -2.55 -3.68
C SER A 416 -28.55 -3.59 -4.77
N ARG A 417 -29.53 -4.48 -5.01
CA ARG A 417 -29.51 -5.51 -6.06
C ARG A 417 -30.33 -5.12 -7.31
N ARG A 418 -30.77 -3.87 -7.43
CA ARG A 418 -31.59 -3.41 -8.57
C ARG A 418 -30.72 -3.24 -9.83
N PRO A 419 -31.12 -3.72 -11.02
CA PRO A 419 -30.35 -3.54 -12.25
C PRO A 419 -30.03 -2.06 -12.56
N ALA A 420 -30.99 -1.16 -12.35
CA ALA A 420 -30.79 0.27 -12.53
C ALA A 420 -29.69 0.88 -11.64
N ASP A 421 -29.36 0.24 -10.50
CA ASP A 421 -28.28 0.68 -9.63
C ASP A 421 -26.91 0.16 -10.07
N PHE A 422 -26.81 -0.92 -10.86
CA PHE A 422 -25.55 -1.32 -11.52
C PHE A 422 -25.05 -0.21 -12.46
N ASN A 423 -25.94 0.35 -13.28
CA ASN A 423 -25.61 1.49 -14.14
C ASN A 423 -25.16 2.71 -13.33
N ARG A 424 -25.68 2.90 -12.09
CA ARG A 424 -25.17 3.93 -11.17
C ARG A 424 -23.78 3.60 -10.62
N ARG A 425 -23.46 2.32 -10.32
CA ARG A 425 -22.12 1.88 -9.91
C ARG A 425 -21.10 2.17 -11.03
N VAL A 426 -21.39 1.75 -12.26
CA VAL A 426 -20.57 2.03 -13.46
C VAL A 426 -20.39 3.53 -13.66
N ARG A 427 -21.49 4.31 -13.69
CA ARG A 427 -21.43 5.77 -13.87
C ARG A 427 -20.61 6.45 -12.77
N THR A 428 -20.73 6.01 -11.52
CA THR A 428 -19.96 6.58 -10.39
C THR A 428 -18.47 6.34 -10.58
N LEU A 429 -18.07 5.13 -11.01
CA LEU A 429 -16.67 4.79 -11.28
C LEU A 429 -16.08 5.70 -12.37
N ILE A 430 -16.68 5.73 -13.57
CA ILE A 430 -16.14 6.52 -14.69
C ILE A 430 -16.20 8.04 -14.42
N SER A 431 -17.19 8.51 -13.66
CA SER A 431 -17.28 9.93 -13.24
C SER A 431 -16.11 10.35 -12.35
N THR A 432 -15.54 9.47 -11.52
CA THR A 432 -14.38 9.81 -10.68
C THR A 432 -13.11 10.09 -11.48
N PHE A 433 -13.04 9.55 -12.70
CA PHE A 433 -11.93 9.70 -13.65
C PHE A 433 -12.27 10.65 -14.82
N LEU A 434 -13.19 11.60 -14.63
CA LEU A 434 -13.57 12.60 -15.64
C LEU A 434 -14.07 11.98 -16.97
N SER A 435 -14.63 10.78 -16.88
CA SER A 435 -15.00 9.92 -18.00
C SER A 435 -16.51 9.63 -18.04
N ASP A 436 -17.34 10.58 -17.61
CA ASP A 436 -18.81 10.48 -17.59
C ASP A 436 -19.41 10.78 -18.98
N THR A 437 -19.10 9.96 -19.99
CA THR A 437 -19.62 10.08 -21.37
C THR A 437 -20.13 8.73 -21.90
N PRO A 438 -21.01 8.70 -22.93
CA PRO A 438 -21.59 7.45 -23.44
C PRO A 438 -20.53 6.41 -23.85
N PHE A 439 -19.49 6.86 -24.56
CA PHE A 439 -18.36 6.01 -24.97
C PHE A 439 -17.75 5.23 -23.80
N PHE A 440 -17.52 5.89 -22.67
CA PHE A 440 -16.92 5.26 -21.49
C PHE A 440 -17.91 4.41 -20.67
N ALA A 441 -19.22 4.61 -20.84
CA ALA A 441 -20.25 3.77 -20.24
C ALA A 441 -20.43 2.43 -20.99
N GLU A 442 -20.09 2.39 -22.28
CA GLU A 442 -20.25 1.22 -23.17
C GLU A 442 -18.94 0.45 -23.42
N LEU A 443 -17.84 0.84 -22.76
CA LEU A 443 -16.54 0.16 -22.87
C LEU A 443 -16.56 -1.29 -22.39
N GLN A 444 -15.84 -2.15 -23.12
CA GLN A 444 -15.55 -3.53 -22.69
C GLN A 444 -14.81 -3.55 -21.33
N PRO A 445 -15.14 -4.44 -20.38
CA PRO A 445 -14.63 -4.40 -19.00
C PRO A 445 -13.11 -4.34 -18.86
N ASN A 446 -12.37 -5.02 -19.74
CA ASN A 446 -10.90 -5.04 -19.77
C ASN A 446 -10.27 -3.70 -20.21
N LEU A 447 -11.05 -2.82 -20.86
CA LEU A 447 -10.60 -1.51 -21.33
C LEU A 447 -10.96 -0.37 -20.36
N VAL A 448 -11.95 -0.55 -19.47
CA VAL A 448 -12.44 0.53 -18.59
C VAL A 448 -11.30 1.10 -17.72
N ILE A 449 -10.65 0.29 -16.89
CA ILE A 449 -9.59 0.73 -15.98
C ILE A 449 -8.42 1.45 -16.70
N PRO A 450 -7.78 0.88 -17.74
CA PRO A 450 -6.66 1.56 -18.38
C PRO A 450 -7.09 2.86 -19.09
N LEU A 451 -8.25 2.90 -19.74
CA LEU A 451 -8.69 4.08 -20.50
C LEU A 451 -9.11 5.24 -19.58
N ILE A 452 -9.86 4.98 -18.50
CA ILE A 452 -10.23 6.05 -17.56
C ILE A 452 -9.00 6.63 -16.85
N VAL A 453 -7.99 5.79 -16.58
CA VAL A 453 -6.70 6.25 -16.03
C VAL A 453 -5.94 7.12 -17.03
N LEU A 454 -5.88 6.75 -18.31
CA LEU A 454 -5.24 7.57 -19.34
C LEU A 454 -5.96 8.91 -19.55
N ARG A 455 -7.31 8.91 -19.60
CA ARG A 455 -8.11 10.15 -19.70
C ARG A 455 -7.92 11.07 -18.50
N TYR A 456 -7.97 10.53 -17.27
CA TYR A 456 -7.68 11.30 -16.06
C TYR A 456 -6.28 11.90 -16.09
N LEU A 457 -5.25 11.11 -16.42
CA LEU A 457 -3.86 11.58 -16.49
C LEU A 457 -3.65 12.64 -17.58
N ASN A 458 -4.28 12.49 -18.73
CA ASN A 458 -4.24 13.46 -19.83
C ASN A 458 -4.86 14.80 -19.41
N GLN A 459 -5.98 14.77 -18.68
CA GLN A 459 -6.71 15.97 -18.24
C GLN A 459 -6.16 16.65 -16.97
N GLN A 460 -5.08 16.16 -16.33
CA GLN A 460 -4.53 16.83 -15.15
C GLN A 460 -3.76 18.13 -15.52
N PRO A 461 -3.84 19.20 -14.70
CA PRO A 461 -3.03 20.40 -14.87
C PRO A 461 -1.53 20.07 -14.86
N GLY A 462 -0.82 20.49 -15.91
CA GLY A 462 0.60 20.15 -16.08
C GLY A 462 0.84 18.69 -16.42
N SER A 463 -0.13 18.00 -17.06
CA SER A 463 0.10 16.67 -17.61
C SER A 463 1.29 16.66 -18.57
N LEU A 464 2.08 15.60 -18.49
CA LEU A 464 3.27 15.40 -19.31
C LEU A 464 3.09 14.25 -20.31
N LEU A 465 1.86 13.73 -20.50
CA LEU A 465 1.55 12.78 -21.55
C LEU A 465 1.50 13.48 -22.92
N ARG A 466 2.24 12.95 -23.90
CA ARG A 466 2.09 13.32 -25.32
C ARG A 466 1.13 12.33 -25.97
N VAL A 467 0.55 12.71 -27.12
CA VAL A 467 -0.24 11.79 -27.96
C VAL A 467 0.53 10.50 -28.29
N MET A 468 1.85 10.59 -28.51
CA MET A 468 2.69 9.40 -28.72
C MET A 468 2.83 8.49 -27.49
N ASP A 469 2.82 9.01 -26.27
CA ASP A 469 2.84 8.14 -25.09
C ASP A 469 1.48 7.41 -24.93
N ILE A 470 0.37 8.09 -25.27
CA ILE A 470 -0.97 7.47 -25.33
C ILE A 470 -1.02 6.37 -26.40
N ASN A 471 -0.48 6.62 -27.60
CA ASN A 471 -0.34 5.59 -28.65
C ASN A 471 0.44 4.36 -28.15
N VAL A 472 1.52 4.56 -27.40
CA VAL A 472 2.33 3.47 -26.81
C VAL A 472 1.54 2.72 -25.73
N PHE A 473 0.83 3.40 -24.83
CA PHE A 473 -0.02 2.72 -23.85
C PHE A 473 -1.11 1.88 -24.53
N LEU A 474 -1.83 2.44 -25.50
CA LEU A 474 -2.90 1.74 -26.22
C LEU A 474 -2.38 0.53 -27.01
N SER A 475 -1.23 0.65 -27.68
CA SER A 475 -0.60 -0.49 -28.38
C SER A 475 0.01 -1.54 -27.45
N VAL A 476 0.21 -1.26 -26.16
CA VAL A 476 0.48 -2.28 -25.12
C VAL A 476 -0.81 -2.97 -24.69
N ILE A 477 -1.87 -2.19 -24.38
CA ILE A 477 -3.17 -2.68 -23.93
C ILE A 477 -3.81 -3.63 -24.96
N LEU A 478 -3.65 -3.31 -26.25
CA LEU A 478 -4.21 -4.07 -27.37
C LEU A 478 -3.25 -5.13 -27.97
N SER A 479 -2.00 -5.25 -27.49
CA SER A 479 -1.06 -6.21 -28.07
C SER A 479 -1.43 -7.66 -27.73
N PRO A 480 -1.46 -8.58 -28.73
CA PRO A 480 -1.65 -10.01 -28.46
C PRO A 480 -0.52 -10.59 -27.60
N ASN A 481 0.66 -9.96 -27.57
CA ASN A 481 1.81 -10.38 -26.79
C ASN A 481 1.81 -9.88 -25.34
N LEU A 482 0.82 -9.09 -24.91
CA LEU A 482 0.74 -8.53 -23.56
C LEU A 482 0.86 -9.58 -22.43
N ARG A 483 0.21 -10.73 -22.59
CA ARG A 483 0.29 -11.86 -21.64
C ARG A 483 1.33 -12.93 -22.04
N ASN A 484 2.02 -12.76 -23.16
CA ASN A 484 2.96 -13.75 -23.70
C ASN A 484 4.32 -13.67 -23.00
N VAL A 485 4.47 -14.37 -21.88
CA VAL A 485 5.70 -14.39 -21.07
C VAL A 485 6.91 -14.92 -21.86
N ALA A 486 6.70 -15.83 -22.83
CA ALA A 486 7.79 -16.35 -23.68
C ALA A 486 8.31 -15.31 -24.69
N PHE A 487 7.50 -14.31 -25.03
CA PHE A 487 7.89 -13.13 -25.81
C PHE A 487 8.47 -12.03 -24.91
N THR A 488 7.74 -11.59 -23.88
CA THR A 488 8.17 -10.46 -23.03
C THR A 488 9.43 -10.77 -22.22
N SER A 489 9.70 -12.03 -21.87
CA SER A 489 10.98 -12.43 -21.27
C SER A 489 12.18 -12.11 -22.16
N LYS A 490 12.06 -12.30 -23.49
CA LYS A 490 13.13 -12.10 -24.48
C LYS A 490 13.35 -10.64 -24.89
N LEU A 491 12.38 -9.74 -24.64
CA LEU A 491 12.54 -8.31 -24.96
C LEU A 491 13.66 -7.67 -24.14
N ASP A 492 14.59 -7.00 -24.83
CA ASP A 492 15.42 -5.95 -24.22
C ASP A 492 14.60 -4.64 -24.17
N PRO A 493 14.28 -4.13 -22.97
CA PRO A 493 13.39 -2.98 -22.85
C PRO A 493 14.09 -1.63 -23.11
N ASN A 494 15.43 -1.52 -23.15
CA ASN A 494 16.15 -0.25 -23.29
C ASN A 494 15.58 0.88 -22.39
N LEU A 495 15.69 0.71 -21.07
CA LEU A 495 14.95 1.50 -20.08
C LEU A 495 15.26 3.00 -20.15
N THR A 496 14.27 3.78 -20.55
CA THR A 496 14.32 5.24 -20.45
C THR A 496 13.80 5.72 -19.09
N GLN A 497 14.34 6.84 -18.58
CA GLN A 497 13.81 7.47 -17.37
C GLN A 497 12.32 7.85 -17.54
N ARG A 498 11.98 8.43 -18.70
CA ARG A 498 10.59 8.75 -19.06
C ARG A 498 9.68 7.52 -19.02
N GLY A 499 10.11 6.39 -19.60
CA GLY A 499 9.32 5.17 -19.63
C GLY A 499 9.04 4.61 -18.24
N VAL A 500 10.04 4.62 -17.33
CA VAL A 500 9.83 4.19 -15.94
C VAL A 500 8.89 5.14 -15.20
N ALA A 501 9.05 6.45 -15.41
CA ALA A 501 8.20 7.48 -14.84
C ALA A 501 6.72 7.31 -15.24
N LEU A 502 6.45 7.20 -16.54
CA LEU A 502 5.10 6.99 -17.08
C LEU A 502 4.50 5.67 -16.60
N SER A 503 5.27 4.58 -16.63
CA SER A 503 4.83 3.26 -16.17
C SER A 503 4.37 3.29 -14.71
N SER A 504 5.19 3.87 -13.82
CA SER A 504 4.91 3.85 -12.38
C SER A 504 3.75 4.79 -12.01
N MET A 505 3.66 5.96 -12.65
CA MET A 505 2.53 6.88 -12.50
C MET A 505 1.21 6.26 -12.97
N PHE A 506 1.22 5.59 -14.13
CA PHE A 506 0.05 4.87 -14.66
C PHE A 506 -0.41 3.78 -13.67
N ILE A 507 0.51 2.92 -13.21
CA ILE A 507 0.20 1.86 -12.24
C ILE A 507 -0.32 2.43 -10.91
N ARG A 508 0.20 3.56 -10.42
CA ARG A 508 -0.35 4.23 -9.23
C ARG A 508 -1.77 4.73 -9.43
N CYS A 509 -2.12 5.18 -10.63
CA CYS A 509 -3.50 5.57 -10.95
C CYS A 509 -4.42 4.35 -11.10
N CYS A 510 -3.92 3.20 -11.58
CA CYS A 510 -4.64 1.93 -11.55
C CYS A 510 -4.90 1.38 -10.13
N GLU A 511 -4.00 1.65 -9.17
CA GLU A 511 -4.26 1.42 -7.73
C GLU A 511 -5.49 2.22 -7.28
N HIS A 512 -5.52 3.52 -7.60
CA HIS A 512 -6.66 4.38 -7.28
C HIS A 512 -7.94 3.98 -8.04
N ALA A 513 -7.84 3.40 -9.24
CA ALA A 513 -8.98 2.89 -9.99
C ALA A 513 -9.54 1.58 -9.39
N SER A 514 -8.68 0.75 -8.82
CA SER A 514 -9.07 -0.43 -8.04
C SER A 514 -9.80 -0.03 -6.75
N PHE A 515 -9.23 0.95 -6.02
CA PHE A 515 -9.87 1.59 -4.87
C PHE A 515 -11.22 2.24 -5.21
N ALA A 516 -11.34 2.87 -6.39
CA ALA A 516 -12.59 3.43 -6.89
C ALA A 516 -13.64 2.36 -7.22
N ASN A 517 -13.25 1.26 -7.86
CA ASN A 517 -14.14 0.13 -8.16
C ASN A 517 -14.77 -0.42 -6.88
N ASP A 518 -13.95 -0.68 -5.85
CA ASP A 518 -14.41 -1.20 -4.57
C ASP A 518 -15.34 -0.21 -3.84
N ILE A 519 -15.02 1.10 -3.84
CA ILE A 519 -15.92 2.14 -3.31
C ILE A 519 -17.27 2.16 -4.07
N CYS A 520 -17.25 1.99 -5.39
CA CYS A 520 -18.46 1.94 -6.21
C CYS A 520 -19.24 0.63 -6.09
N GLY A 521 -18.81 -0.31 -5.23
CA GLY A 521 -19.47 -1.62 -5.06
C GLY A 521 -19.15 -2.60 -6.19
N GLN A 522 -17.91 -2.58 -6.68
CA GLN A 522 -17.37 -3.54 -7.65
C GLN A 522 -18.21 -3.72 -8.94
N PRO A 523 -18.53 -2.63 -9.69
CA PRO A 523 -19.14 -2.74 -11.01
C PRO A 523 -18.27 -3.50 -12.03
N LEU A 524 -16.94 -3.47 -11.86
CA LEU A 524 -16.04 -4.34 -12.62
C LEU A 524 -15.64 -5.55 -11.75
N PRO A 525 -15.80 -6.78 -12.27
CA PRO A 525 -15.25 -7.98 -11.64
C PRO A 525 -13.73 -7.88 -11.40
N PRO A 526 -13.20 -8.49 -10.32
CA PRO A 526 -11.81 -8.28 -9.89
C PRO A 526 -10.78 -8.60 -10.97
N GLU A 527 -11.02 -9.62 -11.79
CA GLU A 527 -10.15 -10.06 -12.88
C GLU A 527 -9.87 -8.99 -13.94
N TYR A 528 -10.73 -7.97 -14.08
CA TYR A 528 -10.50 -6.82 -14.97
C TYR A 528 -9.78 -5.66 -14.27
N THR A 529 -9.76 -5.62 -12.94
CA THR A 529 -9.08 -4.55 -12.18
C THR A 529 -7.56 -4.69 -12.19
N TYR A 530 -7.05 -5.92 -12.27
CA TYR A 530 -5.63 -6.20 -12.03
C TYR A 530 -4.70 -5.81 -13.19
N PRO A 531 -3.56 -5.14 -12.93
CA PRO A 531 -2.71 -4.57 -13.99
C PRO A 531 -2.13 -5.51 -15.03
N TRP A 532 -1.89 -6.78 -14.70
CA TRP A 532 -1.33 -7.77 -15.65
C TRP A 532 -2.27 -8.13 -16.81
N ASN A 533 -3.48 -7.56 -16.85
CA ASN A 533 -4.44 -7.71 -17.93
C ASN A 533 -4.40 -6.58 -18.96
N TYR A 534 -3.75 -5.45 -18.65
CA TYR A 534 -3.68 -4.27 -19.52
C TYR A 534 -2.29 -3.60 -19.55
N PHE A 535 -1.29 -4.10 -18.80
CA PHE A 535 0.06 -3.52 -18.79
C PHE A 535 1.19 -4.54 -18.52
N ASP A 536 2.22 -4.52 -19.37
CA ASP A 536 3.54 -5.10 -19.11
C ASP A 536 4.63 -4.02 -19.31
N GLY A 537 5.50 -3.87 -18.31
CA GLY A 537 6.50 -2.79 -18.28
C GLY A 537 7.69 -2.99 -19.22
N LYS A 538 7.99 -4.23 -19.66
CA LYS A 538 8.99 -4.48 -20.70
C LYS A 538 8.41 -4.15 -22.08
N LEU A 539 7.21 -4.64 -22.37
CA LEU A 539 6.52 -4.38 -23.63
C LEU A 539 6.27 -2.89 -23.85
N PHE A 540 5.91 -2.16 -22.79
CA PHE A 540 5.78 -0.70 -22.82
C PHE A 540 7.09 0.01 -23.14
N GLN A 541 8.20 -0.33 -22.48
CA GLN A 541 9.50 0.30 -22.76
C GLN A 541 10.00 -0.03 -24.17
N TYR A 542 9.81 -1.27 -24.63
CA TYR A 542 10.13 -1.68 -26.00
C TYR A 542 9.33 -0.89 -27.05
N LYS A 543 7.99 -0.79 -26.91
CA LYS A 543 7.15 0.02 -27.82
C LYS A 543 7.45 1.52 -27.69
N LEU A 544 7.80 2.02 -26.50
CA LEU A 544 8.24 3.41 -26.31
C LEU A 544 9.56 3.71 -27.04
N ALA A 545 10.49 2.75 -27.07
CA ALA A 545 11.72 2.89 -27.85
C ALA A 545 11.45 2.94 -29.36
N LEU A 546 10.52 2.11 -29.87
CA LEU A 546 10.05 2.18 -31.26
C LEU A 546 9.42 3.54 -31.59
N ALA A 547 8.53 4.06 -30.74
CA ALA A 547 7.93 5.39 -30.90
C ALA A 547 8.92 6.57 -30.84
N SER A 548 10.14 6.34 -30.35
CA SER A 548 11.14 7.39 -30.07
C SER A 548 12.23 7.50 -31.15
N ARG A 549 12.23 6.64 -32.16
CA ARG A 549 13.02 6.79 -33.40
C ARG A 549 12.13 7.47 -34.43
N SER A 550 12.64 8.48 -35.14
CA SER A 550 11.89 9.26 -36.15
C SER A 550 11.13 8.36 -37.12
N ASP A 551 11.87 7.41 -37.68
CA ASP A 551 11.48 6.60 -38.83
C ASP A 551 10.48 5.47 -38.45
N THR A 552 10.37 5.17 -37.15
CA THR A 552 9.47 4.13 -36.61
C THR A 552 8.34 4.69 -35.73
N SER A 553 8.07 6.00 -35.83
CA SER A 553 7.05 6.69 -35.02
C SER A 553 5.58 6.44 -35.44
N SER A 554 5.34 5.75 -36.56
CA SER A 554 3.99 5.48 -37.06
C SER A 554 3.22 4.41 -36.28
N LEU A 555 1.88 4.46 -36.33
CA LEU A 555 1.02 3.46 -35.69
C LEU A 555 1.22 2.03 -36.23
N LEU A 556 1.61 1.90 -37.50
CA LEU A 556 1.99 0.61 -38.11
C LEU A 556 3.15 -0.03 -37.32
N ASN A 557 4.24 0.72 -37.12
CA ASN A 557 5.39 0.26 -36.34
C ASN A 557 5.08 0.01 -34.86
N LEU A 558 4.09 0.71 -34.28
CA LEU A 558 3.61 0.44 -32.91
C LEU A 558 2.67 -0.75 -32.80
N CYS A 559 1.99 -1.14 -33.88
CA CYS A 559 1.01 -2.23 -33.92
C CYS A 559 1.48 -3.38 -34.84
N PHE A 560 2.80 -3.55 -34.97
CA PHE A 560 3.42 -4.48 -35.91
C PHE A 560 2.99 -5.95 -35.74
N GLU A 561 2.46 -6.32 -34.57
CA GLU A 561 1.90 -7.66 -34.32
C GLU A 561 0.53 -7.86 -34.99
N ASP A 562 -0.26 -6.80 -35.15
CA ASP A 562 -1.58 -6.82 -35.79
C ASP A 562 -2.05 -5.40 -36.16
N HIS A 563 -1.90 -5.02 -37.44
CA HIS A 563 -2.35 -3.71 -37.93
C HIS A 563 -3.88 -3.51 -37.85
N ARG A 564 -4.69 -4.57 -37.69
CA ARG A 564 -6.16 -4.46 -37.62
C ARG A 564 -6.64 -3.76 -36.35
N ILE A 565 -5.79 -3.65 -35.32
CA ILE A 565 -6.12 -2.92 -34.08
C ILE A 565 -6.02 -1.40 -34.21
N ILE A 566 -5.46 -0.88 -35.32
CA ILE A 566 -5.19 0.55 -35.50
C ILE A 566 -6.47 1.41 -35.46
N PRO A 567 -7.57 1.11 -36.20
CA PRO A 567 -8.79 1.91 -36.12
C PRO A 567 -9.42 1.95 -34.72
N LEU A 568 -9.33 0.83 -33.98
CA LEU A 568 -9.74 0.79 -32.58
C LEU A 568 -8.84 1.68 -31.71
N LEU A 569 -7.51 1.58 -31.85
CA LEU A 569 -6.56 2.43 -31.14
C LEU A 569 -6.84 3.92 -31.37
N GLU A 570 -7.13 4.32 -32.61
CA GLU A 570 -7.42 5.72 -32.93
C GLU A 570 -8.75 6.21 -32.35
N SER A 571 -9.78 5.34 -32.30
CA SER A 571 -11.04 5.60 -31.61
C SER A 571 -10.84 5.77 -30.09
N LEU A 572 -10.13 4.83 -29.45
CA LEU A 572 -9.80 4.90 -28.01
C LEU A 572 -8.97 6.15 -27.69
N ARG A 573 -8.04 6.53 -28.57
CA ARG A 573 -7.22 7.76 -28.47
C ARG A 573 -8.08 9.01 -28.56
N ALA A 574 -9.01 9.09 -29.52
CA ALA A 574 -9.92 10.23 -29.64
C ALA A 574 -10.75 10.43 -28.36
N ALA A 575 -11.26 9.34 -27.78
CA ALA A 575 -12.00 9.36 -26.52
C ALA A 575 -11.14 9.74 -25.29
N ILE A 576 -9.82 9.45 -25.28
CA ILE A 576 -8.91 9.93 -24.22
C ILE A 576 -8.64 11.44 -24.33
N LEU A 577 -8.58 11.96 -25.57
CA LEU A 577 -8.26 13.36 -25.87
C LEU A 577 -9.49 14.29 -25.84
N GLU A 578 -10.71 13.75 -25.92
CA GLU A 578 -11.96 14.52 -25.77
C GLU A 578 -11.95 15.40 -24.50
N GLY A 579 -12.35 16.67 -24.65
CA GLY A 579 -12.41 17.63 -23.56
C GLY A 579 -11.07 18.23 -23.11
N THR A 580 -9.95 17.84 -23.74
CA THR A 580 -8.64 18.47 -23.47
C THR A 580 -8.61 19.88 -24.06
N PRO A 581 -8.29 20.94 -23.29
CA PRO A 581 -8.19 22.29 -23.84
C PRO A 581 -7.07 22.38 -24.88
N SER A 582 -7.37 23.00 -26.02
CA SER A 582 -6.52 23.02 -27.23
C SER A 582 -5.16 23.72 -27.05
N THR A 583 -4.96 24.47 -25.97
CA THR A 583 -3.67 25.05 -25.57
C THR A 583 -2.63 24.01 -25.11
N LEU A 584 -3.02 22.74 -24.91
CA LEU A 584 -2.08 21.63 -24.65
C LEU A 584 -1.59 20.93 -25.93
N ILE A 585 -2.06 21.34 -27.12
CA ILE A 585 -1.73 20.70 -28.40
C ILE A 585 -0.47 21.31 -29.05
N SER A 586 -0.08 22.53 -28.66
CA SER A 586 1.10 23.23 -29.18
C SER A 586 2.42 22.71 -28.57
N ILE A 587 3.04 21.75 -29.26
CA ILE A 587 4.44 21.35 -29.04
C ILE A 587 5.37 22.42 -29.67
N PRO A 588 6.38 22.96 -28.95
CA PRO A 588 7.46 23.72 -29.57
C PRO A 588 8.28 22.80 -30.49
N LYS A 589 8.61 23.29 -31.70
CA LYS A 589 9.39 22.55 -32.71
C LYS A 589 10.74 22.07 -32.19
#